data_AF-A0A967L924-F1
#
_entry.id   AF-A0A967L924-F1
#
_cell.length_a   1.000
_cell.length_b   1.000
_cell.length_c   1.000
_cell.angle_alpha   90.00
_cell.angle_beta   90.00
_cell.angle_gamma   90.00
#
_symmetry.space_group_name_H-M   'P 1'
#
loop_
_entity.id
_entity.type
_entity.pdbx_description
1 polymer ?
#
loop_
_entity_poly.entity_id
_entity_poly.type
_entity_poly.pdbx_seq_one_letter_code
_entity_poly.pdbx_strand_id
1 'polypeptide(L)'
;PVQNYSATLSFQRTQDSEFQNRNPGDLRNQVIDVDTCGVDLQLESALAGGSLVYGFDYYRDEIDSEGSRTGRDPRSRRPVADDSTYHLFGAFAQYRRPVTERFEASAGARF
;
A
#
# COMPACT_ATOMS: atom_id res chain seq x y z
N PRO A 1 -20.40 17.29 14.63
CA PRO A 1 -19.10 17.16 15.33
C PRO A 1 -18.51 15.78 15.05
N VAL A 2 -17.17 15.64 15.05
CA VAL A 2 -16.52 14.32 14.97
C VAL A 2 -16.80 13.56 16.25
N GLN A 3 -17.20 12.30 16.12
CA GLN A 3 -17.55 11.41 17.22
C GLN A 3 -16.40 10.45 17.52
N ASN A 4 -15.81 9.87 16.47
CA ASN A 4 -14.68 8.95 16.57
C ASN A 4 -13.59 9.36 15.57
N TYR A 5 -12.35 9.06 15.89
CA TYR A 5 -11.23 9.21 14.97
C TYR A 5 -10.19 8.10 15.19
N SER A 6 -9.46 7.78 14.13
CA SER A 6 -8.30 6.89 14.14
C SER A 6 -7.22 7.52 13.28
N ALA A 7 -5.98 7.52 13.76
CA ALA A 7 -4.83 7.98 13.00
C ALA A 7 -3.71 6.96 13.14
N THR A 8 -3.13 6.55 12.02
CA THR A 8 -2.11 5.50 11.96
C THR A 8 -0.88 6.01 11.23
N LEU A 9 0.29 5.74 11.80
CA LEU A 9 1.58 5.82 11.12
C LEU A 9 2.13 4.40 11.03
N SER A 10 2.61 4.00 9.87
CA SER A 10 3.18 2.67 9.65
C SER A 10 4.50 2.74 8.90
N PHE A 11 5.38 1.80 9.22
CA PHE A 11 6.59 1.50 8.46
C PHE A 11 6.70 -0.01 8.32
N GLN A 12 6.90 -0.48 7.10
CA GLN A 12 7.10 -1.89 6.79
C GLN A 12 8.27 -2.04 5.82
N ARG A 13 9.20 -2.94 6.16
CA ARG A 13 10.25 -3.40 5.26
C ARG A 13 9.95 -4.82 4.82
N THR A 14 9.98 -5.06 3.52
CA THR A 14 9.80 -6.39 2.92
C THR A 14 10.98 -6.67 2.00
N GLN A 15 11.55 -7.86 2.12
CA GLN A 15 12.63 -8.32 1.24
C GLN A 15 12.20 -9.63 0.59
N ASP A 16 12.47 -9.75 -0.71
CA ASP A 16 12.40 -11.02 -1.44
C ASP A 16 13.74 -11.31 -2.09
N SER A 17 14.09 -12.59 -2.20
CA SER A 17 15.32 -13.02 -2.85
C SER A 17 15.16 -14.33 -3.61
N GLU A 18 15.85 -14.41 -4.75
CA GLU A 18 15.92 -15.62 -5.58
C GLU A 18 17.37 -16.07 -5.75
N PHE A 19 17.60 -17.36 -5.55
CA PHE A 19 18.84 -18.04 -5.95
C PHE A 19 18.51 -19.17 -6.94
N GLN A 20 19.16 -19.17 -8.11
CA GLN A 20 19.04 -20.25 -9.08
C GLN A 20 20.42 -20.77 -9.50
N ASN A 21 20.56 -22.11 -9.49
CA ASN A 21 21.68 -22.84 -10.05
C ASN A 21 21.14 -23.92 -10.99
N ARG A 22 20.86 -23.53 -12.24
CA ARG A 22 20.18 -24.41 -13.21
C ARG A 22 21.16 -25.31 -13.96
N ASN A 23 22.38 -24.82 -14.22
CA ASN A 23 23.43 -25.53 -14.93
C ASN A 23 24.82 -25.08 -14.41
N PRO A 24 25.87 -25.92 -14.54
CA PRO A 24 27.23 -25.50 -14.23
C PRO A 24 27.61 -24.23 -15.01
N GLY A 25 27.93 -23.14 -14.30
CA GLY A 25 28.29 -21.86 -14.89
C GLY A 25 27.13 -20.89 -15.16
N ASP A 26 25.90 -21.21 -14.74
CA ASP A 26 24.76 -20.29 -14.75
C ASP A 26 24.15 -20.16 -13.35
N LEU A 27 24.75 -19.27 -12.56
CA LEU A 27 24.25 -18.88 -11.24
C LEU A 27 23.49 -17.57 -11.36
N ARG A 28 22.31 -17.47 -10.76
CA ARG A 28 21.52 -16.23 -10.73
C ARG A 28 21.13 -15.92 -9.29
N ASN A 29 21.39 -14.69 -8.87
CA ASN A 29 20.93 -14.15 -7.59
C ASN A 29 20.13 -12.90 -7.86
N GLN A 30 19.00 -12.73 -7.18
CA GLN A 30 18.21 -11.52 -7.23
C GLN A 30 17.72 -11.15 -5.84
N VAL A 31 17.63 -9.86 -5.57
CA VAL A 31 17.09 -9.32 -4.32
C VAL A 31 16.18 -8.15 -4.66
N ILE A 32 15.07 -8.02 -3.94
CA ILE A 32 14.16 -6.89 -3.99
C ILE A 32 13.92 -6.46 -2.56
N ASP A 33 14.17 -5.19 -2.27
CA ASP A 33 13.85 -4.54 -1.01
C ASP A 33 12.74 -3.51 -1.25
N VAL A 34 11.73 -3.53 -0.40
CA VAL A 34 10.61 -2.57 -0.42
C VAL A 34 10.41 -1.98 0.97
N ASP A 35 10.57 -0.67 1.06
CA ASP A 35 10.28 0.12 2.25
C ASP A 35 9.01 0.94 2.05
N THR A 36 7.98 0.62 2.83
CA THR A 36 6.68 1.28 2.79
C THR A 36 6.47 2.14 4.03
N CYS A 37 6.31 3.45 3.83
CA CYS A 37 5.85 4.39 4.84
C CYS A 37 4.37 4.73 4.61
N GLY A 38 3.54 4.62 5.65
CA GLY A 38 2.10 4.87 5.57
C GLY A 38 1.61 5.89 6.58
N VAL A 39 0.64 6.70 6.16
CA VAL A 39 -0.16 7.59 7.00
C VAL A 39 -1.63 7.35 6.66
N ASP A 40 -2.47 7.15 7.68
CA ASP A 40 -3.91 7.01 7.55
C ASP A 40 -4.62 7.88 8.59
N LEU A 41 -5.68 8.56 8.18
CA LEU A 41 -6.60 9.28 9.05
C LEU A 41 -8.04 8.93 8.68
N GLN A 42 -8.78 8.40 9.65
CA GLN A 42 -10.21 8.15 9.55
C GLN A 42 -10.97 8.94 10.61
N LEU A 43 -12.06 9.57 10.19
CA LEU A 43 -12.97 10.34 11.03
C LEU A 43 -14.39 9.79 10.87
N GLU A 44 -15.16 9.81 11.96
CA GLU A 44 -16.57 9.46 11.96
C GLU A 44 -17.41 10.60 12.52
N SER A 45 -18.53 10.92 11.87
CA SER A 45 -19.46 11.94 12.31
C SER A 45 -20.91 11.57 12.03
N ALA A 46 -21.84 12.06 12.86
CA ALA A 46 -23.26 11.94 12.58
C ALA A 46 -23.66 12.95 11.49
N LEU A 47 -24.37 12.49 10.46
CA LEU A 47 -24.84 13.32 9.36
C LEU A 47 -26.25 12.89 8.91
N ALA A 48 -27.20 13.83 8.87
CA ALA A 48 -28.56 13.61 8.35
C ALA A 48 -29.27 12.34 8.88
N GLY A 49 -29.11 12.03 10.17
CA GLY A 49 -29.70 10.83 10.80
C GLY A 49 -28.96 9.51 10.48
N GLY A 50 -27.74 9.59 9.97
CA GLY A 50 -26.84 8.46 9.72
C GLY A 50 -25.42 8.71 10.21
N SER A 51 -24.50 7.81 9.88
CA SER A 51 -23.06 7.94 10.14
C SER A 51 -22.29 8.17 8.84
N LEU A 52 -21.39 9.14 8.86
CA LEU A 52 -20.43 9.43 7.80
C LEU A 52 -19.02 9.11 8.31
N VAL A 53 -18.38 8.14 7.67
CA VAL A 53 -16.95 7.85 7.81
C VAL A 53 -16.21 8.48 6.64
N TYR A 54 -15.14 9.21 6.90
CA TYR A 54 -14.36 9.88 5.86
C TYR A 54 -12.91 10.04 6.30
N GLY A 55 -12.02 10.14 5.33
CA GLY A 55 -10.60 10.11 5.64
C GLY A 55 -9.71 10.25 4.42
N PHE A 56 -8.41 10.17 4.68
CA PHE A 56 -7.39 10.08 3.66
C PHE A 56 -6.29 9.14 4.11
N ASP A 57 -5.60 8.57 3.14
CA ASP A 57 -4.43 7.74 3.34
C ASP A 57 -3.33 8.11 2.34
N TYR A 58 -2.10 7.89 2.75
CA TYR A 58 -0.92 8.15 1.95
C TYR A 58 0.12 7.08 2.21
N TYR A 59 0.60 6.46 1.14
CA TYR A 59 1.67 5.47 1.16
C TYR A 59 2.81 5.91 0.23
N ARG A 60 4.03 5.73 0.71
CA ARG A 60 5.25 5.92 -0.07
C ARG A 60 6.05 4.64 -0.03
N ASP A 61 6.30 4.07 -1.21
CA ASP A 61 7.11 2.87 -1.39
C ASP A 61 8.44 3.26 -2.03
N GLU A 62 9.55 2.92 -1.39
CA GLU A 62 10.87 2.92 -1.98
C GLU A 62 11.23 1.48 -2.37
N ILE A 63 11.67 1.28 -3.60
CA ILE A 63 12.01 -0.03 -4.14
C ILE A 63 13.46 0.00 -4.63
N ASP A 64 14.26 -0.89 -4.06
CA ASP A 64 15.63 -1.17 -4.48
C ASP A 64 15.70 -2.60 -5.01
N SER A 65 16.37 -2.82 -6.13
CA SER A 65 16.47 -4.17 -6.68
C SER A 65 17.85 -4.49 -7.23
N GLU A 66 18.35 -5.66 -6.87
CA GLU A 66 19.68 -6.11 -7.27
C GLU A 66 19.59 -7.45 -8.00
N GLY A 67 20.54 -7.66 -8.91
CA GLY A 67 20.62 -8.90 -9.66
C GLY A 67 22.04 -9.20 -10.09
N SER A 68 22.43 -10.47 -10.00
CA SER A 68 23.68 -10.95 -10.59
C SER A 68 23.46 -12.25 -11.35
N ARG A 69 24.26 -12.43 -12.41
CA ARG A 69 24.36 -13.67 -13.16
C ARG A 69 25.83 -14.06 -13.26
N THR A 70 26.21 -15.17 -12.65
CA THR A 70 27.59 -15.69 -12.60
C THR A 70 28.57 -14.60 -12.16
N GLY A 71 28.20 -13.88 -11.10
CA GLY A 71 29.00 -12.81 -10.49
C GLY A 71 29.02 -11.47 -11.25
N ARG A 72 28.25 -11.30 -12.33
CA ARG A 72 28.11 -10.03 -13.05
C ARG A 72 26.72 -9.46 -12.89
N ASP A 73 26.60 -8.16 -12.63
CA ASP A 73 25.33 -7.44 -12.61
C ASP A 73 24.85 -7.15 -14.04
N PRO A 74 23.79 -7.81 -14.51
CA PRO A 74 23.15 -7.47 -15.76
C PRO A 74 22.11 -6.39 -15.47
N ARG A 75 22.50 -5.11 -15.40
CA ARG A 75 21.61 -3.97 -15.07
C ARG A 75 20.26 -4.01 -15.80
N SER A 76 20.22 -4.52 -17.04
CA SER A 76 19.00 -4.68 -17.84
C SER A 76 18.09 -5.86 -17.45
N ARG A 77 18.42 -6.60 -16.38
CA ARG A 77 17.71 -7.81 -15.91
C ARG A 77 17.57 -7.84 -14.39
N ARG A 78 17.66 -6.68 -13.74
CA ARG A 78 17.20 -6.50 -12.37
C ARG A 78 15.69 -6.81 -12.31
N PRO A 79 15.15 -7.27 -11.17
CA PRO A 79 13.79 -7.78 -11.09
C PRO A 79 12.73 -6.77 -11.54
N VAL A 80 12.53 -5.70 -10.77
CA VAL A 80 11.46 -4.72 -10.98
C VAL A 80 11.82 -3.41 -10.26
N ALA A 81 11.47 -2.29 -10.89
CA ALA A 81 11.40 -0.96 -10.27
C ALA A 81 12.61 -0.57 -9.42
N ASP A 82 13.82 -0.85 -9.92
CA ASP A 82 15.06 -0.44 -9.29
C ASP A 82 15.15 1.09 -9.14
N ASP A 83 15.66 1.57 -8.01
CA ASP A 83 15.80 3.01 -7.68
C ASP A 83 14.51 3.79 -7.98
N SER A 84 13.37 3.22 -7.57
CA SER A 84 12.06 3.79 -7.87
C SER A 84 11.31 4.13 -6.58
N THR A 85 10.63 5.27 -6.60
CA THR A 85 9.72 5.69 -5.54
C THR A 85 8.30 5.81 -6.08
N TYR A 86 7.35 5.19 -5.38
CA TYR A 86 5.93 5.30 -5.67
C TYR A 86 5.22 6.04 -4.55
N HIS A 87 4.23 6.83 -4.93
CA HIS A 87 3.38 7.58 -4.02
C HIS A 87 1.93 7.23 -4.33
N LEU A 88 1.19 6.78 -3.33
CA LEU A 88 -0.24 6.51 -3.41
C LEU A 88 -0.95 7.41 -2.41
N PHE A 89 -1.79 8.31 -2.90
CA PHE A 89 -2.68 9.12 -2.08
C PHE A 89 -4.11 8.67 -2.33
N GLY A 90 -4.89 8.54 -1.26
CA GLY A 90 -6.30 8.21 -1.30
C GLY A 90 -7.13 9.17 -0.45
N ALA A 91 -8.31 9.53 -0.94
CA ALA A 91 -9.32 10.21 -0.13
C ALA A 91 -10.64 9.48 -0.26
N PHE A 92 -11.35 9.28 0.85
CA PHE A 92 -12.56 8.47 0.85
C PHE A 92 -13.65 9.03 1.76
N ALA A 93 -14.89 8.69 1.42
CA ALA A 93 -16.05 8.92 2.26
C ALA A 93 -17.07 7.80 2.06
N GLN A 94 -17.69 7.37 3.16
CA GLN A 94 -18.77 6.41 3.18
C GLN A 94 -19.87 6.90 4.12
N TYR A 95 -21.07 7.06 3.58
CA TYR A 95 -22.26 7.41 4.32
C TYR A 95 -23.15 6.18 4.51
N ARG A 96 -23.69 6.03 5.72
CA ARG A 96 -24.59 4.94 6.11
C ARG A 96 -25.78 5.52 6.86
N ARG A 97 -26.99 5.12 6.49
CA ARG A 97 -28.22 5.62 7.08
C ARG A 97 -29.28 4.51 7.23
N PRO A 98 -29.85 4.32 8.43
CA PRO A 98 -31.09 3.55 8.55
C PRO A 98 -32.23 4.30 7.86
N VAL A 99 -32.93 3.62 6.95
CA VAL A 99 -34.12 4.15 6.27
C VAL A 99 -35.39 3.71 7.01
N THR A 100 -35.37 2.50 7.55
CA THR A 100 -36.39 1.92 8.45
C THR A 100 -35.71 1.11 9.55
N GLU A 101 -36.47 0.54 10.49
CA GLU A 101 -35.92 -0.35 11.52
C GLU A 101 -35.26 -1.63 10.97
N ARG A 102 -35.55 -2.00 9.70
CA ARG A 102 -35.05 -3.22 9.06
C ARG A 102 -34.27 -2.98 7.78
N PHE A 103 -34.03 -1.72 7.40
CA PHE A 103 -33.36 -1.38 6.16
C PHE A 103 -32.36 -0.25 6.35
N GLU A 104 -31.15 -0.45 5.84
CA GLU A 104 -30.06 0.51 5.85
C GLU A 104 -29.58 0.76 4.42
N ALA A 105 -29.37 2.03 4.07
CA ALA A 105 -28.75 2.43 2.83
C ALA A 105 -27.31 2.88 3.09
N SER A 106 -26.40 2.54 2.18
CA SER A 106 -25.04 3.05 2.21
C SER A 106 -24.57 3.48 0.82
N ALA A 107 -23.73 4.51 0.78
CA ALA A 107 -23.08 5.02 -0.41
C ALA A 107 -21.66 5.44 -0.06
N GLY A 108 -20.69 5.16 -0.92
CA GLY A 108 -19.30 5.54 -0.69
C GLY A 108 -18.57 5.82 -1.98
N ALA A 109 -17.52 6.62 -1.87
CA ALA A 109 -16.63 6.99 -2.97
C ALA A 109 -15.19 7.08 -2.46
N ARG A 110 -14.25 6.84 -3.37
CA ARG A 110 -12.81 6.98 -3.15
C ARG A 110 -12.17 7.59 -4.39
N PHE A 111 -11.19 8.45 -4.18
CA PHE A 111 -10.27 8.98 -5.18
C PHE A 111 -8.87 8.48 -4.86
#